data_AF-A0A1V2Q7T4-F1
#
_entry.id   AF-A0A1V2Q7T4-F1
#
_cell.length_a   1.000
_cell.length_b   1.000
_cell.length_c   1.000
_cell.angle_alpha   90.00
_cell.angle_beta   90.00
_cell.angle_gamma   90.00
#
_symmetry.space_group_name_H-M   'P 1'
#
loop_
_entity.id
_entity.type
_entity.pdbx_description
1 polymer ?
#
loop_
_entity_poly.entity_id
_entity_poly.type
_entity_poly.pdbx_seq_one_letter_code
_entity_poly.pdbx_strand_id
1 'polypeptide(L)'
;MTTQRIAGWGRIDRRCRCTGENQRTVPRQPGALAASGGLLIPSATSADQRELEAEILLAVTTLTGARNGRAKHVVRRVHPMPDGLRMEIDSAAVDSFLNVSLPVLRDGELRGIPGLRPRQDREFVDLHMLGGTASVRVYGVSRTRWRDAICHRDTRVVPLWHDSRDEMDEREKSALRARGIRPVDVMSAVLRRFALFEGAERIESKVSARDVEIGWLGGPRAEVIAAVLTQSDCRIPGVIVDGGECHGVRRMVRLVAVPGSADPPAQPEWAWAELRIDSGAEPPNRDSEVVRTAWVRSDITQLFLLLRKLGMTKKQIAARTGLPEASVREILRGGPVQSDRELAAIASGLRPPEDNSDMAAVESTQTEGKQCI
;
A
#
# COMPACT_ATOMS: atom_id res chain seq x y z
N MET A 1 -39.43 11.85 6.93
CA MET A 1 -38.11 11.32 6.56
C MET A 1 -37.06 12.39 6.85
N THR A 2 -36.35 12.27 7.96
CA THR A 2 -35.34 13.24 8.40
C THR A 2 -34.06 12.95 7.63
N THR A 3 -33.73 13.77 6.64
CA THR A 3 -32.46 13.68 5.89
C THR A 3 -31.32 14.00 6.87
N GLN A 4 -30.76 12.97 7.50
CA GLN A 4 -29.55 13.10 8.29
C GLN A 4 -28.47 13.64 7.34
N ARG A 5 -28.11 14.93 7.50
CA ARG A 5 -26.94 15.50 6.83
C ARG A 5 -25.73 14.73 7.36
N ILE A 6 -25.29 13.74 6.60
CA ILE A 6 -23.98 13.12 6.81
C ILE A 6 -22.99 14.27 6.74
N ALA A 7 -22.35 14.59 7.85
CA ALA A 7 -21.29 15.59 7.85
C ALA A 7 -20.23 15.13 6.84
N GLY A 8 -20.04 15.93 5.78
CA GLY A 8 -19.00 15.71 4.79
C GLY A 8 -17.63 15.66 5.45
N TRP A 9 -16.66 15.01 4.80
CA TRP A 9 -15.29 14.99 5.31
C TRP A 9 -14.76 16.41 5.47
N GLY A 10 -14.16 16.72 6.62
CA GLY A 10 -13.41 17.97 6.76
C GLY A 10 -12.18 17.95 5.86
N ARG A 11 -11.66 19.13 5.51
CA ARG A 11 -10.39 19.29 4.77
C ARG A 11 -9.24 18.53 5.42
N ILE A 12 -9.16 18.55 6.75
CA ILE A 12 -8.13 17.83 7.51
C ILE A 12 -8.28 16.32 7.32
N ASP A 13 -9.51 15.80 7.39
CA ASP A 13 -9.78 14.37 7.22
C ASP A 13 -9.32 13.92 5.82
N ARG A 14 -9.68 14.68 4.77
CA ARG A 14 -9.31 14.33 3.39
C ARG A 14 -7.80 14.29 3.20
N ARG A 15 -7.07 15.24 3.79
CA ARG A 15 -5.61 15.22 3.81
C ARG A 15 -5.10 13.97 4.53
N CYS A 16 -5.55 13.73 5.76
CA CYS A 16 -5.15 12.56 6.55
C CYS A 16 -5.39 11.25 5.80
N ARG A 17 -6.49 11.11 5.05
CA ARG A 17 -6.73 9.91 4.24
C ARG A 17 -5.73 9.75 3.09
N CYS A 18 -5.32 10.83 2.46
CA CYS A 18 -4.38 10.77 1.34
C CYS A 18 -2.93 10.54 1.80
N THR A 19 -2.58 11.05 2.98
CA THR A 19 -1.20 11.09 3.46
C THR A 19 -0.93 10.08 4.58
N GLY A 20 -1.96 9.52 5.21
CA GLY A 20 -1.86 8.68 6.40
C GLY A 20 -1.53 9.47 7.68
N GLU A 21 -1.44 10.80 7.59
CA GLU A 21 -1.12 11.67 8.72
C GLU A 21 -2.21 11.62 9.80
N ASN A 22 -1.83 11.87 11.05
CA ASN A 22 -2.80 11.97 12.14
C ASN A 22 -3.52 13.33 12.09
N GLN A 23 -4.82 13.35 12.41
CA GLN A 23 -5.60 14.60 12.51
C GLN A 23 -4.98 15.62 13.47
N ARG A 24 -4.26 15.17 14.50
CA ARG A 24 -3.57 16.03 15.47
C ARG A 24 -2.28 16.66 14.92
N THR A 25 -1.64 16.06 13.91
CA THR A 25 -0.36 16.54 13.37
C THR A 25 -0.54 17.54 12.24
N VAL A 26 -1.58 17.39 11.41
CA VAL A 26 -1.83 18.25 10.24
C VAL A 26 -1.96 19.74 10.60
N PRO A 27 -2.76 20.17 11.60
CA PRO A 27 -2.92 21.60 11.91
C PRO A 27 -1.66 22.27 12.45
N ARG A 28 -0.69 21.49 12.94
CA ARG A 28 0.56 22.00 13.53
C ARG A 28 1.65 22.24 12.49
N GLN A 29 1.45 21.77 11.26
CA GLN A 29 2.42 21.95 10.20
C GLN A 29 2.33 23.35 9.60
N PRO A 30 3.46 24.07 9.50
CA PRO A 30 3.49 25.39 8.85
C PRO A 30 2.92 25.31 7.43
N GLY A 31 1.93 26.14 7.12
CA GLY A 31 1.34 26.21 5.79
C GLY A 31 0.44 25.03 5.39
N ALA A 32 0.20 24.05 6.27
CA ALA A 32 -0.55 22.83 5.90
C ALA A 32 -1.98 23.06 5.43
N LEU A 33 -2.59 24.19 5.82
CA LEU A 33 -3.91 24.61 5.34
C LEU A 33 -3.86 25.88 4.47
N ALA A 34 -2.69 26.52 4.38
CA ALA A 34 -2.51 27.84 3.78
C ALA A 34 -1.78 27.82 2.43
N ALA A 35 -1.22 26.69 1.97
CA ALA A 35 -0.29 26.70 0.84
C ALA A 35 -0.93 26.34 -0.52
N SER A 36 -0.83 27.31 -1.44
CA SER A 36 -0.82 27.17 -2.90
C SER A 36 -2.12 26.73 -3.59
N GLY A 37 -2.95 27.71 -3.96
CA GLY A 37 -4.02 27.51 -4.96
C GLY A 37 -5.15 26.58 -4.51
N GLY A 38 -5.34 26.40 -3.18
CA GLY A 38 -6.43 25.61 -2.60
C GLY A 38 -6.17 24.11 -2.47
N LEU A 39 -4.97 23.61 -2.82
CA LEU A 39 -4.61 22.20 -2.68
C LEU A 39 -4.30 21.83 -1.24
N LEU A 40 -4.74 20.65 -0.80
CA LEU A 40 -4.45 20.14 0.54
C LEU A 40 -3.05 19.53 0.67
N ILE A 41 -2.48 19.05 -0.43
CA ILE A 41 -1.20 18.34 -0.45
C ILE A 41 -0.25 19.12 -1.35
N PRO A 42 0.81 19.73 -0.80
CA PRO A 42 1.73 20.55 -1.58
C PRO A 42 2.51 19.71 -2.57
N SER A 43 2.84 20.27 -3.73
CA SER A 43 3.86 19.72 -4.64
C SER A 43 5.27 20.01 -4.11
N ALA A 44 6.26 19.24 -4.52
CA ALA A 44 7.66 19.57 -4.20
C ALA A 44 8.12 20.80 -5.01
N THR A 45 8.84 21.70 -4.35
CA THR A 45 9.22 22.99 -4.92
C THR A 45 10.37 22.86 -5.92
N SER A 46 11.37 22.03 -5.64
CA SER A 46 12.55 21.83 -6.49
C SER A 46 12.41 20.62 -7.43
N ALA A 47 13.06 20.69 -8.59
CA ALA A 47 13.12 19.58 -9.53
C ALA A 47 13.83 18.35 -8.92
N ASP A 48 14.98 18.56 -8.26
CA ASP A 48 15.74 17.52 -7.58
C ASP A 48 14.89 16.74 -6.56
N GLN A 49 14.03 17.44 -5.81
CA GLN A 49 13.14 16.79 -4.85
C GLN A 49 12.06 15.96 -5.56
N ARG A 50 11.51 16.45 -6.68
CA ARG A 50 10.55 15.67 -7.50
C ARG A 50 11.21 14.42 -8.09
N GLU A 51 12.45 14.54 -8.55
CA GLU A 51 13.23 13.39 -9.04
C GLU A 51 13.50 12.37 -7.94
N LEU A 52 13.96 12.80 -6.76
CA LEU A 52 14.17 11.91 -5.63
C LEU A 52 12.88 11.19 -5.23
N GLU A 53 11.76 11.92 -5.12
CA GLU A 53 10.47 11.32 -4.80
C GLU A 53 9.99 10.34 -5.87
N ALA A 54 10.23 10.62 -7.15
CA ALA A 54 9.92 9.70 -8.23
C ALA A 54 10.72 8.38 -8.12
N GLU A 55 12.01 8.44 -7.78
CA GLU A 55 12.84 7.26 -7.54
C GLU A 55 12.38 6.47 -6.32
N ILE A 56 11.99 7.16 -5.24
CA ILE A 56 11.45 6.52 -4.03
C ILE A 56 10.12 5.82 -4.33
N LEU A 57 9.25 6.39 -5.18
CA LEU A 57 8.04 5.71 -5.63
C LEU A 57 8.37 4.38 -6.33
N LEU A 58 9.36 4.37 -7.22
CA LEU A 58 9.80 3.15 -7.92
C LEU A 58 10.36 2.12 -6.93
N ALA A 59 11.16 2.54 -5.96
CA ALA A 59 11.69 1.67 -4.92
C ALA A 59 10.57 1.04 -4.07
N VAL A 60 9.62 1.85 -3.61
CA VAL A 60 8.45 1.39 -2.83
C VAL A 60 7.60 0.42 -3.65
N THR A 61 7.26 0.75 -4.88
CA THR A 61 6.41 -0.10 -5.73
C THR A 61 7.11 -1.38 -6.19
N THR A 62 8.44 -1.38 -6.32
CA THR A 62 9.24 -2.59 -6.57
C THR A 62 9.14 -3.57 -5.40
N LEU A 63 9.09 -3.06 -4.16
CA LEU A 63 9.00 -3.88 -2.95
C LEU A 63 7.62 -4.50 -2.77
N THR A 64 6.57 -3.71 -2.98
CA THR A 64 5.18 -4.20 -2.89
C THR A 64 4.83 -5.11 -4.06
N GLY A 65 5.42 -4.87 -5.25
CA GLY A 65 5.18 -5.63 -6.47
C GLY A 65 5.92 -6.97 -6.56
N ALA A 66 6.89 -7.24 -5.69
CA ALA A 66 7.64 -8.49 -5.74
C ALA A 66 6.71 -9.70 -5.48
N ARG A 67 6.71 -10.69 -6.39
CA ARG A 67 5.88 -11.92 -6.29
C ARG A 67 6.02 -12.66 -4.96
N ASN A 68 7.13 -12.45 -4.25
CA ASN A 68 7.45 -13.13 -3.00
C ASN A 68 6.88 -12.40 -1.75
N GLY A 69 6.04 -11.37 -1.92
CA GLY A 69 5.24 -10.78 -0.83
C GLY A 69 6.08 -10.22 0.33
N ARG A 70 7.19 -9.53 0.01
CA ARG A 70 8.16 -9.09 1.03
C ARG A 70 7.60 -8.08 2.02
N ALA A 71 6.63 -7.26 1.62
CA ALA A 71 5.88 -6.40 2.53
C ALA A 71 4.54 -6.01 1.89
N LYS A 72 3.41 -6.32 2.55
CA LYS A 72 2.07 -5.89 2.12
C LYS A 72 1.90 -4.36 2.24
N HIS A 73 2.52 -3.77 3.26
CA HIS A 73 2.48 -2.33 3.51
C HIS A 73 3.90 -1.82 3.75
N VAL A 74 4.47 -1.08 2.79
CA VAL A 74 5.81 -0.50 2.92
C VAL A 74 5.72 0.88 3.57
N VAL A 75 4.85 1.75 3.06
CA VAL A 75 4.69 3.13 3.53
C VAL A 75 3.44 3.21 4.39
N ARG A 76 3.58 3.54 5.67
CA ARG A 76 2.45 3.76 6.59
C ARG A 76 1.92 5.18 6.48
N ARG A 77 2.82 6.14 6.40
CA ARG A 77 2.48 7.57 6.35
C ARG A 77 3.47 8.34 5.49
N VAL A 78 2.98 9.43 4.93
CA VAL A 78 3.74 10.41 4.20
C VAL A 78 3.40 11.79 4.77
N HIS A 79 4.41 12.58 5.07
CA HIS A 79 4.27 13.96 5.52
C HIS A 79 4.86 14.86 4.42
N PRO A 80 4.04 15.30 3.47
CA PRO A 80 4.49 16.12 2.36
C PRO A 80 4.77 17.55 2.82
N MET A 81 6.00 18.01 2.60
CA MET A 81 6.43 19.40 2.79
C MET A 81 6.79 20.02 1.42
N PRO A 82 6.71 21.34 1.26
CA PRO A 82 7.14 21.97 0.00
C PRO A 82 8.61 21.66 -0.35
N ASP A 83 9.48 21.68 0.66
CA ASP A 83 10.95 21.55 0.58
C ASP A 83 11.48 20.14 0.84
N GLY A 84 10.61 19.16 1.05
CA GLY A 84 11.03 17.79 1.32
C GLY A 84 9.88 16.82 1.56
N LEU A 85 10.24 15.59 1.91
CA LEU A 85 9.30 14.54 2.25
C LEU A 85 9.71 13.87 3.56
N ARG A 86 8.76 13.59 4.44
CA ARG A 86 9.00 12.65 5.54
C ARG A 86 8.10 11.44 5.38
N MET A 87 8.63 10.27 5.66
CA MET A 87 7.91 9.01 5.47
C MET A 87 8.06 8.15 6.71
N GLU A 88 6.96 7.50 7.10
CA GLU A 88 6.97 6.43 8.08
C GLU A 88 6.89 5.10 7.34
N ILE A 89 7.96 4.31 7.40
CA ILE A 89 8.02 3.00 6.77
C ILE A 89 7.59 1.93 7.78
N ASP A 90 6.86 0.92 7.32
CA ASP A 90 6.52 -0.21 8.17
C ASP A 90 7.78 -0.87 8.69
N SER A 91 7.77 -1.21 9.97
CA SER A 91 8.96 -1.74 10.61
C SER A 91 9.43 -3.01 9.90
N ALA A 92 8.58 -3.93 9.45
CA ALA A 92 9.02 -5.12 8.73
C ALA A 92 9.62 -4.83 7.34
N ALA A 93 9.31 -3.66 6.76
CA ALA A 93 9.74 -3.28 5.42
C ALA A 93 11.04 -2.48 5.37
N VAL A 94 11.51 -1.91 6.50
CA VAL A 94 12.67 -1.01 6.55
C VAL A 94 13.91 -1.58 5.85
N ASP A 95 14.29 -2.82 6.18
CA ASP A 95 15.54 -3.39 5.69
C ASP A 95 15.47 -3.63 4.18
N SER A 96 14.31 -4.09 3.69
CA SER A 96 14.06 -4.24 2.26
C SER A 96 14.02 -2.89 1.54
N PHE A 97 13.42 -1.87 2.16
CA PHE A 97 13.37 -0.51 1.64
C PHE A 97 14.76 0.10 1.49
N LEU A 98 15.60 -0.01 2.50
CA LEU A 98 16.99 0.47 2.44
C LEU A 98 17.80 -0.29 1.38
N ASN A 99 17.63 -1.62 1.29
CA ASN A 99 18.32 -2.44 0.30
C ASN A 99 17.94 -2.14 -1.15
N VAL A 100 16.69 -1.75 -1.40
CA VAL A 100 16.24 -1.37 -2.76
C VAL A 100 16.50 0.09 -3.07
N SER A 101 16.61 0.96 -2.06
CA SER A 101 16.80 2.40 -2.27
C SER A 101 18.27 2.82 -2.32
N LEU A 102 19.13 2.25 -1.48
CA LEU A 102 20.52 2.67 -1.39
C LEU A 102 21.37 2.12 -2.54
N PRO A 103 22.29 2.91 -3.11
CA PRO A 103 23.07 2.49 -4.27
C PRO A 103 24.11 1.43 -3.91
N VAL A 104 24.01 0.27 -4.55
CA VAL A 104 24.93 -0.86 -4.35
C VAL A 104 25.33 -1.46 -5.68
N LEU A 105 26.53 -2.03 -5.75
CA LEU A 105 26.90 -2.91 -6.87
C LEU A 105 26.62 -4.35 -6.47
N ARG A 106 25.89 -5.08 -7.31
CA ARG A 106 25.66 -6.51 -7.17
C ARG A 106 26.07 -7.18 -8.46
N ASP A 107 27.05 -8.07 -8.38
CA ASP A 107 27.61 -8.75 -9.56
C ASP A 107 28.06 -7.75 -10.65
N GLY A 108 28.57 -6.58 -10.22
CA GLY A 108 29.01 -5.49 -11.08
C GLY A 108 27.91 -4.52 -11.55
N GLU A 109 26.64 -4.90 -11.41
CA GLU A 109 25.51 -4.05 -11.80
C GLU A 109 25.08 -3.10 -10.69
N LEU A 110 24.81 -1.84 -11.05
CA LEU A 110 24.26 -0.86 -10.12
C LEU A 110 22.79 -1.17 -9.82
N ARG A 111 22.47 -1.25 -8.53
CA ARG A 111 21.11 -1.32 -7.98
C ARG A 111 20.91 -0.15 -7.02
N GLY A 112 19.66 0.21 -6.76
CA GLY A 112 19.33 1.35 -5.91
C GLY A 112 19.29 2.68 -6.66
N ILE A 113 19.14 3.76 -5.90
CA ILE A 113 18.99 5.12 -6.39
C ILE A 113 20.39 5.76 -6.48
N PRO A 114 20.92 6.04 -7.70
CA PRO A 114 22.22 6.68 -7.88
C PRO A 114 22.32 8.00 -7.12
N GLY A 115 23.42 8.22 -6.40
CA GLY A 115 23.69 9.44 -5.64
C GLY A 115 23.00 9.53 -4.29
N LEU A 116 22.16 8.56 -3.92
CA LEU A 116 21.48 8.59 -2.63
C LEU A 116 22.45 8.23 -1.50
N ARG A 117 22.44 9.03 -0.43
CA ARG A 117 23.29 8.84 0.75
C ARG A 117 22.45 8.88 2.03
N PRO A 118 22.72 7.98 2.98
CA PRO A 118 22.06 8.00 4.28
C PRO A 118 22.83 8.91 5.25
N ARG A 119 22.11 9.78 5.94
CA ARG A 119 22.59 10.50 7.13
C ARG A 119 21.78 10.03 8.32
N GLN A 120 22.44 9.27 9.18
CA GLN A 120 21.81 8.66 10.33
C GLN A 120 21.60 9.66 11.47
N ASP A 121 20.41 9.62 12.07
CA ASP A 121 20.09 10.25 13.35
C ASP A 121 19.74 9.17 14.39
N ARG A 122 19.32 9.56 15.60
CA ARG A 122 18.91 8.66 16.67
C ARG A 122 17.62 7.90 16.34
N GLU A 123 16.65 8.60 15.74
CA GLU A 123 15.27 8.08 15.54
C GLU A 123 14.85 7.94 14.08
N PHE A 124 15.65 8.47 13.15
CA PHE A 124 15.36 8.47 11.73
C PHE A 124 16.65 8.40 10.91
N VAL A 125 16.49 8.19 9.62
CA VAL A 125 17.56 8.33 8.63
C VAL A 125 17.12 9.35 7.58
N ASP A 126 17.95 10.36 7.35
CA ASP A 126 17.76 11.30 6.25
C ASP A 126 18.44 10.71 5.00
N LEU A 127 17.67 10.37 3.98
CA LEU A 127 18.17 9.97 2.67
C LEU A 127 18.28 11.24 1.81
N HIS A 128 19.48 11.60 1.39
CA HIS A 128 19.72 12.83 0.62
C HIS A 128 20.46 12.52 -0.68
N MET A 129 20.24 13.35 -1.69
CA MET A 129 20.93 13.25 -2.98
C MET A 129 22.24 14.02 -2.94
N LEU A 130 23.33 13.43 -3.42
CA LEU A 130 24.58 14.15 -3.64
C LEU A 130 24.43 15.25 -4.69
N GLY A 131 25.06 16.40 -4.42
CA GLY A 131 25.07 17.56 -5.32
C GLY A 131 23.79 18.41 -5.29
N GLY A 132 22.81 18.08 -4.46
CA GLY A 132 21.55 18.82 -4.35
C GLY A 132 21.05 18.95 -2.91
N THR A 133 19.90 19.61 -2.73
CA THR A 133 19.24 19.76 -1.42
C THR A 133 18.09 18.78 -1.21
N ALA A 134 17.83 17.91 -2.19
CA ALA A 134 16.74 16.95 -2.13
C ALA A 134 16.96 15.93 -1.02
N SER A 135 15.94 15.73 -0.19
CA SER A 135 15.99 14.77 0.90
C SER A 135 14.64 14.16 1.24
N VAL A 136 14.69 12.92 1.75
CA VAL A 136 13.56 12.21 2.33
C VAL A 136 13.95 11.73 3.72
N ARG A 137 13.22 12.18 4.74
CA ARG A 137 13.38 11.71 6.11
C ARG A 137 12.58 10.44 6.34
N VAL A 138 13.24 9.36 6.75
CA VAL A 138 12.61 8.05 6.96
C VAL A 138 12.57 7.73 8.45
N TYR A 139 11.36 7.71 9.01
CA TYR A 139 11.09 7.32 10.40
C TYR A 139 10.93 5.81 10.55
N GLY A 140 11.08 5.32 11.78
CA GLY A 140 11.01 3.88 12.10
C GLY A 140 12.36 3.16 11.96
N VAL A 141 13.43 3.90 11.66
CA VAL A 141 14.80 3.38 11.49
C VAL A 141 15.65 3.83 12.66
N SER A 142 15.61 3.07 13.77
CA SER A 142 16.44 3.35 14.94
C SER A 142 17.93 3.12 14.64
N ARG A 143 18.82 3.65 15.49
CA ARG A 143 20.26 3.43 15.32
C ARG A 143 20.67 1.96 15.28
N THR A 144 20.08 1.16 16.17
CA THR A 144 20.30 -0.30 16.22
C THR A 144 19.79 -0.97 14.96
N ARG A 145 18.57 -0.61 14.54
CA ARG A 145 17.97 -1.18 13.34
C ARG A 145 18.76 -0.88 12.07
N TRP A 146 19.23 0.35 11.93
CA TRP A 146 20.12 0.74 10.85
C TRP A 146 21.38 -0.12 10.84
N ARG A 147 22.03 -0.30 12.01
CA ARG A 147 23.20 -1.18 12.13
C ARG A 147 22.89 -2.62 11.70
N ASP A 148 21.77 -3.16 12.13
CA ASP A 148 21.38 -4.53 11.79
C ASP A 148 21.13 -4.69 10.28
N ALA A 149 20.45 -3.72 9.67
CA ALA A 149 20.18 -3.69 8.24
C ALA A 149 21.47 -3.66 7.40
N ILE A 150 22.50 -2.93 7.85
CA ILE A 150 23.78 -2.81 7.11
C ILE A 150 24.78 -3.94 7.42
N CYS A 151 24.56 -4.73 8.48
CA CYS A 151 25.40 -5.85 8.88
C CYS A 151 25.14 -7.13 8.04
N HIS A 152 23.92 -7.28 7.49
CA HIS A 152 23.57 -8.43 6.64
C HIS A 152 24.13 -8.25 5.22
N ARG A 153 25.45 -8.32 5.11
CA ARG A 153 26.16 -8.16 3.83
C ARG A 153 26.24 -9.51 3.12
N ASP A 154 25.39 -9.68 2.11
CA ASP A 154 25.73 -10.54 0.98
C ASP A 154 27.12 -10.10 0.48
N THR A 155 28.12 -10.98 0.55
CA THR A 155 29.52 -10.65 0.21
C THR A 155 29.71 -10.24 -1.25
N ARG A 156 28.70 -10.48 -2.10
CA ARG A 156 28.66 -10.05 -3.51
C ARG A 156 28.18 -8.61 -3.70
N VAL A 157 27.79 -7.94 -2.62
CA VAL A 157 27.22 -6.59 -2.65
C VAL A 157 28.25 -5.57 -2.15
N VAL A 158 28.56 -4.57 -2.99
CA VAL A 158 29.45 -3.44 -2.64
C VAL A 158 28.59 -2.20 -2.38
N PRO A 159 28.52 -1.69 -1.14
CA PRO A 159 27.71 -0.53 -0.80
C PRO A 159 28.38 0.79 -1.19
N LEU A 160 28.02 1.36 -2.35
CA LEU A 160 28.60 2.60 -2.85
C LEU A 160 28.35 3.80 -1.92
N TRP A 161 27.21 3.78 -1.21
CA TRP A 161 26.86 4.81 -0.23
C TRP A 161 27.77 4.83 1.02
N HIS A 162 28.53 3.76 1.28
CA HIS A 162 29.37 3.65 2.47
C HIS A 162 30.77 4.23 2.22
N ASP A 163 31.36 3.90 1.08
CA ASP A 163 32.78 4.16 0.80
C ASP A 163 33.01 5.55 0.17
N SER A 164 32.04 6.08 -0.58
CA SER A 164 32.11 7.39 -1.22
C SER A 164 30.98 8.29 -0.72
N ARG A 165 31.18 8.86 0.48
CA ARG A 165 30.15 9.65 1.16
C ARG A 165 29.79 10.94 0.43
N ASP A 166 30.79 11.60 -0.16
CA ASP A 166 30.63 12.93 -0.77
C ASP A 166 30.79 12.92 -2.29
N GLU A 167 31.13 11.76 -2.86
CA GLU A 167 31.36 11.60 -4.29
C GLU A 167 30.50 10.48 -4.88
N MET A 168 30.08 10.69 -6.12
CA MET A 168 29.28 9.74 -6.88
C MET A 168 30.19 8.83 -7.71
N ASP A 169 29.94 7.53 -7.68
CA ASP A 169 30.66 6.55 -8.51
C ASP A 169 30.38 6.79 -10.00
N GLU A 170 31.32 6.45 -10.89
CA GLU A 170 31.14 6.62 -12.34
C GLU A 170 29.94 5.82 -12.89
N ARG A 171 29.60 4.68 -12.28
CA ARG A 171 28.41 3.90 -12.64
C ARG A 171 27.14 4.59 -12.20
N GLU A 172 27.15 5.23 -11.03
CA GLU A 172 26.03 6.08 -10.58
C GLU A 172 25.82 7.25 -11.55
N LYS A 173 26.89 7.98 -11.93
CA LYS A 173 26.83 9.06 -12.92
C LYS A 173 26.32 8.57 -14.28
N SER A 174 26.80 7.42 -14.73
CA SER A 174 26.39 6.82 -16.00
C SER A 174 24.92 6.39 -15.98
N ALA A 175 24.45 5.83 -14.87
CA ALA A 175 23.04 5.50 -14.69
C ALA A 175 22.15 6.75 -14.68
N LEU A 176 22.58 7.86 -14.05
CA LEU A 176 21.88 9.14 -14.11
C LEU A 176 21.77 9.66 -15.55
N ARG A 177 22.86 9.63 -16.32
CA ARG A 177 22.88 10.05 -17.73
C ARG A 177 21.99 9.17 -18.62
N ALA A 178 21.90 7.88 -18.31
CA ALA A 178 21.06 6.93 -19.03
C ALA A 178 19.57 7.03 -18.67
N ARG A 179 19.18 7.86 -17.68
CA ARG A 179 17.78 8.06 -17.33
C ARG A 179 17.03 8.66 -18.52
N GLY A 180 16.03 7.93 -19.00
CA GLY A 180 15.09 8.45 -19.98
C GLY A 180 14.16 9.51 -19.40
N ILE A 181 13.44 10.19 -20.29
CA ILE A 181 12.37 11.12 -19.93
C ILE A 181 11.27 10.36 -19.19
N ARG A 182 10.81 10.91 -18.06
CA ARG A 182 9.72 10.36 -17.23
C ARG A 182 8.88 11.51 -16.67
N PRO A 183 7.59 11.30 -16.39
CA PRO A 183 6.72 12.31 -15.78
C PRO A 183 6.98 12.45 -14.28
N VAL A 184 8.16 12.96 -13.91
CA VAL A 184 8.65 13.04 -12.51
C VAL A 184 7.70 13.79 -11.57
N ASP A 185 7.03 14.83 -12.08
CA ASP A 185 6.05 15.60 -11.29
C ASP A 185 4.85 14.76 -10.89
N VAL A 186 4.36 13.90 -11.80
CA VAL A 186 3.24 12.99 -11.55
C VAL A 186 3.65 11.92 -10.54
N MET A 187 4.84 11.34 -10.71
CA MET A 187 5.38 10.31 -9.81
C MET A 187 5.56 10.86 -8.37
N SER A 188 6.15 12.04 -8.23
CA SER A 188 6.28 12.74 -6.94
C SER A 188 4.90 13.00 -6.31
N ALA A 189 3.94 13.49 -7.09
CA ALA A 189 2.59 13.76 -6.60
C ALA A 189 1.84 12.51 -6.14
N VAL A 190 2.05 11.37 -6.80
CA VAL A 190 1.51 10.05 -6.39
C VAL A 190 2.13 9.60 -5.08
N LEU A 191 3.47 9.69 -4.91
CA LEU A 191 4.13 9.30 -3.66
C LEU A 191 3.61 10.12 -2.47
N ARG A 192 3.38 11.42 -2.66
CA ARG A 192 2.81 12.30 -1.62
C ARG A 192 1.39 11.92 -1.19
N ARG A 193 0.70 11.08 -1.98
CA ARG A 193 -0.67 10.58 -1.76
C ARG A 193 -0.71 9.05 -1.60
N PHE A 194 0.42 8.43 -1.28
CA PHE A 194 0.54 6.97 -1.32
C PHE A 194 -0.41 6.24 -0.35
N ALA A 195 -0.85 6.90 0.73
CA ALA A 195 -1.81 6.31 1.68
C ALA A 195 -3.22 6.15 1.09
N LEU A 196 -3.53 6.76 -0.06
CA LEU A 196 -4.77 6.48 -0.78
C LEU A 196 -4.93 5.00 -1.15
N PHE A 197 -3.84 4.26 -1.29
CA PHE A 197 -3.85 2.83 -1.59
C PHE A 197 -3.87 1.94 -0.33
N GLU A 198 -4.19 2.50 0.84
CA GLU A 198 -4.34 1.73 2.08
C GLU A 198 -5.33 0.57 1.88
N GLY A 199 -4.98 -0.61 2.42
CA GLY A 199 -5.73 -1.85 2.20
C GLY A 199 -5.38 -2.60 0.91
N ALA A 200 -4.56 -2.03 0.02
CA ALA A 200 -3.98 -2.80 -1.08
C ALA A 200 -2.91 -3.77 -0.54
N GLU A 201 -2.96 -5.02 -0.99
CA GLU A 201 -1.98 -6.06 -0.64
C GLU A 201 -0.68 -5.93 -1.45
N ARG A 202 -0.80 -5.39 -2.66
CA ARG A 202 0.28 -5.24 -3.64
C ARG A 202 0.02 -4.01 -4.47
N ILE A 203 1.05 -3.20 -4.67
CA ILE A 203 1.04 -2.02 -5.53
C ILE A 203 2.21 -2.15 -6.50
N GLU A 204 2.00 -1.77 -7.75
CA GLU A 204 2.99 -1.80 -8.83
C GLU A 204 2.92 -0.49 -9.60
N SER A 205 4.06 -0.05 -10.12
CA SER A 205 4.10 1.05 -11.08
C SER A 205 4.66 0.58 -12.41
N LYS A 206 4.12 1.14 -13.50
CA LYS A 206 4.77 1.16 -14.82
C LYS A 206 4.90 2.60 -15.24
N VAL A 207 6.07 2.97 -15.74
CA VAL A 207 6.38 4.35 -16.12
C VAL A 207 6.76 4.39 -17.58
N SER A 208 6.12 5.28 -18.32
CA SER A 208 6.52 5.66 -19.67
C SER A 208 7.08 7.08 -19.69
N ALA A 209 7.37 7.61 -20.88
CA ALA A 209 7.81 8.99 -21.02
C ALA A 209 6.71 10.02 -20.68
N ARG A 210 5.43 9.64 -20.75
CA ARG A 210 4.30 10.59 -20.63
C ARG A 210 3.31 10.25 -19.52
N ASP A 211 3.30 9.01 -19.06
CA ASP A 211 2.33 8.54 -18.08
C ASP A 211 2.95 7.63 -17.02
N VAL A 212 2.18 7.49 -15.94
CA VAL A 212 2.41 6.54 -14.86
C VAL A 212 1.17 5.70 -14.71
N GLU A 213 1.30 4.38 -14.83
CA GLU A 213 0.27 3.44 -14.43
C GLU A 213 0.56 2.94 -13.01
N ILE A 214 -0.40 3.09 -12.11
CA ILE A 214 -0.35 2.49 -10.78
C ILE A 214 -1.38 1.38 -10.74
N GLY A 215 -0.94 0.13 -10.59
CA GLY A 215 -1.80 -1.04 -10.46
C GLY A 215 -1.73 -1.62 -9.05
N TRP A 216 -2.84 -2.13 -8.53
CA TRP A 216 -2.86 -2.76 -7.20
C TRP A 216 -3.85 -3.92 -7.10
N LEU A 217 -3.70 -4.72 -6.03
CA LEU A 217 -4.60 -5.81 -5.64
C LEU A 217 -5.25 -5.46 -4.29
N GLY A 218 -6.59 -5.57 -4.20
CA GLY A 218 -7.34 -5.20 -2.99
C GLY A 218 -7.55 -3.69 -2.81
N GLY A 219 -7.78 -3.24 -1.58
CA GLY A 219 -7.88 -1.81 -1.21
C GLY A 219 -9.15 -1.10 -1.74
N PRO A 220 -9.04 0.16 -2.17
CA PRO A 220 -10.15 0.95 -2.74
C PRO A 220 -10.32 0.77 -4.26
N ARG A 221 -11.52 1.06 -4.78
CA ARG A 221 -11.85 0.93 -6.21
C ARG A 221 -11.08 1.95 -7.07
N ALA A 222 -10.78 1.60 -8.32
CA ALA A 222 -10.03 2.46 -9.23
C ALA A 222 -10.77 3.79 -9.50
N GLU A 223 -12.08 3.75 -9.71
CA GLU A 223 -12.91 4.94 -9.95
C GLU A 223 -12.90 5.93 -8.77
N VAL A 224 -12.88 5.42 -7.53
CA VAL A 224 -12.79 6.22 -6.32
C VAL A 224 -11.46 6.97 -6.26
N ILE A 225 -10.36 6.25 -6.52
CA ILE A 225 -9.02 6.84 -6.53
C ILE A 225 -8.88 7.86 -7.66
N ALA A 226 -9.37 7.54 -8.86
CA ALA A 226 -9.37 8.47 -10.00
C ALA A 226 -10.17 9.75 -9.70
N ALA A 227 -11.35 9.62 -9.10
CA ALA A 227 -12.19 10.75 -8.69
C ALA A 227 -11.48 11.63 -7.65
N VAL A 228 -10.87 11.05 -6.61
CA VAL A 228 -10.11 11.79 -5.61
C VAL A 228 -8.91 12.51 -6.23
N LEU A 229 -8.14 11.81 -7.07
CA LEU A 229 -6.93 12.37 -7.68
C LEU A 229 -7.21 13.43 -8.76
N THR A 230 -8.42 13.50 -9.31
CA THR A 230 -8.79 14.46 -10.36
C THR A 230 -9.68 15.59 -9.84
N GLN A 231 -10.71 15.26 -9.05
CA GLN A 231 -11.84 16.14 -8.76
C GLN A 231 -11.85 16.66 -7.31
N SER A 232 -10.84 16.38 -6.49
CA SER A 232 -10.85 16.84 -5.08
C SER A 232 -9.87 17.98 -4.78
N ASP A 233 -9.90 18.48 -3.54
CA ASP A 233 -8.87 19.35 -2.99
C ASP A 233 -7.53 18.61 -2.74
N CYS A 234 -7.54 17.28 -2.79
CA CYS A 234 -6.35 16.42 -2.83
C CYS A 234 -5.93 16.04 -4.27
N ARG A 235 -6.46 16.68 -5.32
CA ARG A 235 -6.10 16.34 -6.71
C ARG A 235 -4.61 16.50 -7.03
N ILE A 236 -4.17 15.89 -8.12
CA ILE A 236 -2.86 16.14 -8.73
C ILE A 236 -3.04 17.18 -9.85
N PRO A 237 -2.47 18.40 -9.71
CA PRO A 237 -2.65 19.45 -10.71
C PRO A 237 -2.05 19.06 -12.06
N GLY A 238 -2.74 19.43 -13.14
CA GLY A 238 -2.26 19.19 -14.51
C GLY A 238 -2.13 17.70 -14.85
N VAL A 239 -2.99 16.85 -14.28
CA VAL A 239 -3.01 15.41 -14.56
C VAL A 239 -4.45 14.97 -14.84
N ILE A 240 -4.62 14.21 -15.92
CA ILE A 240 -5.82 13.42 -16.14
C ILE A 240 -5.58 12.04 -15.55
N VAL A 241 -6.52 11.57 -14.74
CA VAL A 241 -6.48 10.22 -14.17
C VAL A 241 -7.62 9.41 -14.77
N ASP A 242 -7.25 8.37 -15.51
CA ASP A 242 -8.19 7.40 -16.06
C ASP A 242 -8.25 6.19 -15.12
N GLY A 243 -9.46 5.85 -14.66
CA GLY A 243 -9.73 4.70 -13.82
C GLY A 243 -9.99 3.49 -14.70
N GLY A 244 -9.00 2.59 -14.79
CA GLY A 244 -9.13 1.37 -15.58
C GLY A 244 -9.57 0.19 -14.73
N GLU A 245 -10.59 -0.54 -15.20
CA GLU A 245 -10.79 -1.92 -14.74
C GLU A 245 -9.75 -2.82 -15.44
N CYS A 246 -8.84 -3.40 -14.65
CA CYS A 246 -8.02 -4.50 -15.14
C CYS A 246 -8.75 -5.82 -14.88
N HIS A 247 -8.56 -6.80 -15.76
CA HIS A 247 -9.18 -8.12 -15.64
C HIS A 247 -9.07 -8.71 -14.23
N GLY A 248 -10.22 -8.99 -13.59
CA GLY A 248 -10.32 -9.67 -12.30
C GLY A 248 -10.15 -8.75 -11.08
N VAL A 249 -9.36 -9.19 -10.11
CA VAL A 249 -9.15 -8.49 -8.81
C VAL A 249 -8.16 -7.33 -8.88
N ARG A 250 -7.55 -7.09 -10.05
CA ARG A 250 -6.55 -6.05 -10.25
C ARG A 250 -7.22 -4.72 -10.58
N ARG A 251 -6.80 -3.68 -9.89
CA ARG A 251 -7.26 -2.30 -10.09
C ARG A 251 -6.11 -1.47 -10.64
N MET A 252 -6.43 -0.42 -11.41
CA MET A 252 -5.40 0.43 -12.00
C MET A 252 -5.89 1.85 -12.21
N VAL A 253 -4.99 2.81 -12.03
CA VAL A 253 -5.16 4.16 -12.58
C VAL A 253 -4.00 4.50 -13.49
N ARG A 254 -4.31 5.17 -14.59
CA ARG A 254 -3.32 5.74 -15.52
C ARG A 254 -3.34 7.26 -15.36
N LEU A 255 -2.19 7.84 -15.02
CA LEU A 255 -2.01 9.26 -14.81
C LEU A 255 -1.23 9.86 -15.98
N VAL A 256 -1.84 10.78 -16.70
CA VAL A 256 -1.24 11.46 -17.87
C VAL A 256 -1.09 12.93 -17.55
N ALA A 257 0.13 13.47 -17.69
CA ALA A 257 0.37 14.89 -17.52
C ALA A 257 -0.30 15.69 -18.65
N VAL A 258 -1.10 16.70 -18.30
CA VAL A 258 -1.80 17.58 -19.24
C VAL A 258 -1.54 19.04 -18.86
N PRO A 259 -1.03 19.86 -19.79
CA PRO A 259 -0.81 21.28 -19.52
C PRO A 259 -2.15 22.02 -19.39
N GLY A 260 -2.32 22.79 -18.30
CA GLY A 260 -3.23 23.94 -18.29
C GLY A 260 -4.68 23.75 -17.86
N SER A 261 -5.07 22.65 -17.19
CA SER A 261 -6.42 22.57 -16.60
C SER A 261 -6.46 23.24 -15.22
N ALA A 262 -7.24 24.33 -15.11
CA ALA A 262 -7.34 25.16 -13.91
C ALA A 262 -8.72 25.11 -13.23
N ASP A 263 -9.63 24.27 -13.69
CA ASP A 263 -11.00 24.27 -13.17
C ASP A 263 -11.03 23.92 -11.68
N PRO A 264 -11.86 24.64 -10.89
CA PRO A 264 -12.02 24.35 -9.48
C PRO A 264 -12.64 22.94 -9.31
N PRO A 265 -12.13 22.15 -8.34
CA PRO A 265 -12.51 20.75 -8.18
C PRO A 265 -13.95 20.60 -7.66
N ALA A 266 -14.80 19.86 -8.38
CA ALA A 266 -16.07 19.39 -7.85
C ALA A 266 -15.82 18.28 -6.83
N GLN A 267 -16.03 18.52 -5.53
CA GLN A 267 -15.71 17.53 -4.49
C GLN A 267 -16.51 16.22 -4.69
N PRO A 268 -15.84 15.07 -4.91
CA PRO A 268 -16.52 13.80 -5.12
C PRO A 268 -16.92 13.19 -3.77
N GLU A 269 -17.95 13.73 -3.13
CA GLU A 269 -18.38 13.29 -1.79
C GLU A 269 -18.71 11.79 -1.72
N TRP A 270 -19.19 11.20 -2.82
CA TRP A 270 -19.42 9.75 -2.93
C TRP A 270 -18.12 8.95 -2.79
N ALA A 271 -17.02 9.41 -3.40
CA ALA A 271 -15.72 8.74 -3.34
C ALA A 271 -15.14 8.83 -1.92
N TRP A 272 -15.30 9.98 -1.26
CA TRP A 272 -14.90 10.16 0.13
C TRP A 272 -15.75 9.33 1.11
N ALA A 273 -17.05 9.16 0.84
CA ALA A 273 -17.91 8.30 1.63
C ALA A 273 -17.46 6.83 1.56
N GLU A 274 -17.09 6.34 0.37
CA GLU A 274 -16.59 4.98 0.20
C GLU A 274 -15.26 4.76 0.92
N LEU A 275 -14.31 5.69 0.77
CA LEU A 275 -13.03 5.61 1.48
C LEU A 275 -13.17 5.63 3.01
N ARG A 276 -14.31 6.06 3.55
CA ARG A 276 -14.61 6.04 5.00
C ARG A 276 -14.94 4.65 5.50
N ILE A 277 -15.70 3.88 4.72
CA ILE A 277 -16.20 2.56 5.13
C ILE A 277 -15.04 1.59 5.35
N ASP A 278 -14.02 1.66 4.50
CA ASP A 278 -12.84 0.78 4.56
C ASP A 278 -11.89 1.07 5.73
N SER A 279 -11.93 2.27 6.32
CA SER A 279 -11.00 2.66 7.39
C SER A 279 -11.42 2.22 8.81
N GLY A 280 -12.66 1.74 8.99
CA GLY A 280 -13.23 1.43 10.30
C GLY A 280 -13.73 0.00 10.47
N ALA A 281 -13.95 -0.73 9.37
CA ALA A 281 -14.09 -2.17 9.48
C ALA A 281 -12.72 -2.73 9.87
N GLU A 282 -12.60 -3.26 11.08
CA GLU A 282 -11.61 -4.31 11.34
C GLU A 282 -11.68 -5.24 10.12
N PRO A 283 -10.60 -5.34 9.32
CA PRO A 283 -10.66 -5.92 7.98
C PRO A 283 -11.39 -7.25 8.12
N PRO A 284 -12.47 -7.51 7.36
CA PRO A 284 -13.45 -8.56 7.66
C PRO A 284 -12.72 -9.85 8.03
N ASN A 285 -12.61 -10.04 9.35
CA ASN A 285 -11.81 -11.03 10.01
C ASN A 285 -10.35 -11.15 9.46
N ARG A 286 -9.34 -10.53 10.10
CA ARG A 286 -7.89 -10.82 9.84
C ARG A 286 -7.60 -12.32 9.82
N ASP A 287 -8.40 -13.08 10.56
CA ASP A 287 -8.34 -14.53 10.61
C ASP A 287 -8.68 -15.18 9.27
N SER A 288 -9.62 -14.64 8.50
CA SER A 288 -10.00 -15.15 7.17
C SER A 288 -8.88 -14.92 6.13
N GLU A 289 -8.16 -13.79 6.21
CA GLU A 289 -7.08 -13.48 5.26
C GLU A 289 -5.79 -14.25 5.58
N VAL A 290 -5.47 -14.45 6.86
CA VAL A 290 -4.34 -15.32 7.26
C VAL A 290 -4.66 -16.78 6.96
N VAL A 291 -5.91 -17.21 7.16
CA VAL A 291 -6.42 -18.52 6.70
C VAL A 291 -6.24 -18.67 5.19
N ARG A 292 -6.68 -17.70 4.37
CA ARG A 292 -6.48 -17.72 2.90
C ARG A 292 -5.00 -17.73 2.51
N THR A 293 -4.16 -16.95 3.16
CA THR A 293 -2.72 -16.87 2.85
C THR A 293 -1.99 -18.18 3.19
N ALA A 294 -2.33 -18.82 4.31
CA ALA A 294 -1.82 -20.15 4.67
C ALA A 294 -2.34 -21.23 3.71
N TRP A 295 -3.59 -21.09 3.24
CA TRP A 295 -4.20 -21.99 2.26
C TRP A 295 -3.49 -21.93 0.89
N VAL A 296 -3.12 -20.74 0.42
CA VAL A 296 -2.34 -20.53 -0.81
C VAL A 296 -0.92 -21.10 -0.72
N ARG A 297 -0.34 -21.16 0.49
CA ARG A 297 0.99 -21.75 0.73
C ARG A 297 0.95 -23.25 1.02
N SER A 298 -0.23 -23.86 1.03
CA SER A 298 -0.45 -25.27 1.35
C SER A 298 0.11 -25.72 2.72
N ASP A 299 0.36 -24.79 3.66
CA ASP A 299 0.85 -25.11 5.00
C ASP A 299 -0.34 -25.29 5.96
N ILE A 300 -0.96 -26.46 5.88
CA ILE A 300 -2.15 -26.86 6.65
C ILE A 300 -1.86 -26.86 8.16
N THR A 301 -0.63 -27.14 8.56
CA THR A 301 -0.21 -27.10 9.97
C THR A 301 -0.29 -25.68 10.52
N GLN A 302 0.25 -24.70 9.81
CA GLN A 302 0.16 -23.29 10.21
C GLN A 302 -1.29 -22.80 10.29
N LEU A 303 -2.13 -23.27 9.37
CA LEU A 303 -3.57 -22.96 9.38
C LEU A 303 -4.25 -23.42 10.68
N PHE A 304 -3.96 -24.65 11.13
CA PHE A 304 -4.54 -25.21 12.36
C PHE A 304 -3.99 -24.52 13.62
N LEU A 305 -2.71 -24.17 13.63
CA LEU A 305 -2.10 -23.39 14.70
C LEU A 305 -2.71 -21.98 14.82
N LEU A 306 -3.06 -21.37 13.69
CA LEU A 306 -3.77 -20.10 13.67
C LEU A 306 -5.15 -20.22 14.31
N LEU A 307 -5.96 -21.22 13.91
CA LEU A 307 -7.30 -21.44 14.50
C LEU A 307 -7.24 -21.64 16.02
N ARG A 308 -6.20 -22.33 16.52
CA ARG A 308 -5.93 -22.45 17.97
C ARG A 308 -5.62 -21.12 18.63
N LYS A 309 -4.83 -20.26 17.97
CA LYS A 309 -4.49 -18.92 18.45
C LYS A 309 -5.72 -18.01 18.56
N LEU A 310 -6.74 -18.28 17.74
CA LEU A 310 -8.04 -17.59 17.73
C LEU A 310 -9.04 -18.17 18.74
N GLY A 311 -8.58 -19.02 19.66
CA GLY A 311 -9.39 -19.56 20.75
C GLY A 311 -10.20 -20.79 20.38
N MET A 312 -10.10 -21.33 19.16
CA MET A 312 -10.81 -22.57 18.84
C MET A 312 -10.20 -23.77 19.58
N THR A 313 -11.06 -24.61 20.13
CA THR A 313 -10.67 -25.90 20.71
C THR A 313 -10.48 -26.94 19.60
N LYS A 314 -9.73 -28.02 19.88
CA LYS A 314 -9.53 -29.12 18.93
C LYS A 314 -10.86 -29.72 18.46
N LYS A 315 -11.81 -29.85 19.39
CA LYS A 315 -13.17 -30.33 19.11
C LYS A 315 -13.93 -29.40 18.17
N GLN A 316 -13.81 -28.08 18.32
CA GLN A 316 -14.42 -27.11 17.41
C GLN A 316 -13.79 -27.14 16.02
N ILE A 317 -12.45 -27.28 15.94
CA ILE A 317 -11.75 -27.43 14.65
C ILE A 317 -12.18 -28.72 13.94
N ALA A 318 -12.25 -29.83 14.68
CA ALA A 318 -12.74 -31.12 14.18
C ALA A 318 -14.18 -31.02 13.64
N ALA A 319 -15.09 -30.45 14.43
CA ALA A 319 -16.47 -30.25 14.03
C ALA A 319 -16.60 -29.36 12.78
N ARG A 320 -15.79 -28.31 12.68
CA ARG A 320 -15.83 -27.36 11.56
C ARG A 320 -15.23 -27.93 10.27
N THR A 321 -14.18 -28.74 10.37
CA THR A 321 -13.49 -29.33 9.21
C THR A 321 -14.03 -30.70 8.81
N GLY A 322 -14.91 -31.31 9.62
CA GLY A 322 -15.36 -32.69 9.42
C GLY A 322 -14.30 -33.76 9.69
N LEU A 323 -13.16 -33.38 10.29
CA LEU A 323 -12.08 -34.31 10.61
C LEU A 323 -12.27 -34.97 11.99
N PRO A 324 -11.78 -36.20 12.20
CA PRO A 324 -11.65 -36.78 13.52
C PRO A 324 -10.72 -35.94 14.42
N GLU A 325 -11.03 -35.83 15.72
CA GLU A 325 -10.20 -35.06 16.66
C GLU A 325 -8.75 -35.60 16.76
N ALA A 326 -8.56 -36.90 16.50
CA ALA A 326 -7.24 -37.52 16.41
C ALA A 326 -6.41 -36.95 15.25
N SER A 327 -6.97 -36.84 14.04
CA SER A 327 -6.30 -36.23 12.88
C SER A 327 -5.97 -34.75 13.14
N VAL A 328 -6.90 -33.99 13.74
CA VAL A 328 -6.65 -32.59 14.14
C VAL A 328 -5.48 -32.48 15.12
N ARG A 329 -5.38 -33.40 16.09
CA ARG A 329 -4.28 -33.45 17.08
C ARG A 329 -2.94 -33.78 16.43
N GLU A 330 -2.93 -34.65 15.43
CA GLU A 330 -1.74 -35.05 14.68
C GLU A 330 -1.24 -33.91 13.79
N ILE A 331 -2.14 -33.26 13.04
CA ILE A 331 -1.82 -32.07 12.22
C ILE A 331 -1.26 -30.94 13.10
N LEU A 332 -1.87 -30.68 14.28
CA LEU A 332 -1.36 -29.67 15.22
C LEU A 332 0.02 -29.99 15.81
N ARG A 333 0.47 -31.25 15.74
CA ARG A 333 1.82 -31.67 16.12
C ARG A 333 2.81 -31.61 14.94
N GLY A 334 2.36 -31.17 13.77
CA GLY A 334 3.16 -31.14 12.54
C GLY A 334 3.09 -32.42 11.71
N GLY A 335 2.14 -33.31 12.00
CA GLY A 335 1.90 -34.49 11.16
C GLY A 335 1.30 -34.09 9.80
N PRO A 336 1.66 -34.80 8.71
CA PRO A 336 1.10 -34.54 7.39
C PRO A 336 -0.38 -34.94 7.33
N VAL A 337 -1.13 -34.31 6.42
CA VAL A 337 -2.48 -34.75 6.06
C VAL A 337 -2.37 -36.03 5.26
N GLN A 338 -3.09 -37.08 5.66
CA GLN A 338 -2.84 -38.45 5.20
C GLN A 338 -3.62 -38.80 3.92
N SER A 339 -4.61 -38.00 3.54
CA SER A 339 -5.41 -38.26 2.32
C SER A 339 -6.00 -37.01 1.67
N ASP A 340 -6.26 -37.09 0.37
CA ASP A 340 -6.96 -36.06 -0.40
C ASP A 340 -8.39 -35.82 0.12
N ARG A 341 -9.01 -36.84 0.73
CA ARG A 341 -10.32 -36.72 1.37
C ARG A 341 -10.27 -35.81 2.59
N GLU A 342 -9.21 -35.91 3.41
CA GLU A 342 -9.00 -35.00 4.54
C GLU A 342 -8.74 -33.58 4.04
N LEU A 343 -7.96 -33.43 2.97
CA LEU A 343 -7.71 -32.13 2.34
C LEU A 343 -9.01 -31.46 1.85
N ALA A 344 -9.87 -32.22 1.17
CA ALA A 344 -11.17 -31.76 0.70
C ALA A 344 -12.12 -31.41 1.85
N ALA A 345 -12.08 -32.15 2.95
CA ALA A 345 -12.87 -31.86 4.16
C ALA A 345 -12.42 -30.56 4.83
N ILE A 346 -11.09 -30.34 4.96
CA ILE A 346 -10.50 -29.08 5.47
C ILE A 346 -10.91 -27.91 4.59
N ALA A 347 -10.80 -28.06 3.26
CA ALA A 347 -11.17 -27.04 2.29
C ALA A 347 -12.66 -26.65 2.39
N SER A 348 -13.54 -27.65 2.51
CA SER A 348 -14.99 -27.43 2.62
C SER A 348 -15.35 -26.75 3.95
N GLY A 349 -14.80 -27.22 5.07
CA GLY A 349 -15.14 -26.74 6.40
C GLY A 349 -14.61 -25.36 6.77
N LEU A 350 -13.54 -24.90 6.10
CA LEU A 350 -12.96 -23.57 6.31
C LEU A 350 -13.41 -22.53 5.27
N ARG A 351 -14.25 -22.93 4.32
CA ARG A 351 -14.90 -21.99 3.42
C ARG A 351 -15.74 -21.01 4.26
N PRO A 352 -15.66 -19.69 4.04
CA PRO A 352 -16.61 -18.75 4.62
C PRO A 352 -18.02 -19.23 4.27
N PRO A 353 -19.00 -19.14 5.19
CA PRO A 353 -20.39 -19.34 4.79
C PRO A 353 -20.66 -18.42 3.60
N GLU A 354 -21.03 -19.00 2.46
CA GLU A 354 -21.48 -18.21 1.32
C GLU A 354 -22.70 -17.42 1.81
N ASP A 355 -22.68 -16.10 1.63
CA ASP A 355 -23.76 -15.22 2.06
C ASP A 355 -25.03 -15.66 1.32
N ASN A 356 -25.87 -16.46 1.99
CA ASN A 356 -27.16 -16.94 1.48
C ASN A 356 -28.20 -15.82 1.53
N SER A 357 -27.88 -14.68 0.93
CA SER A 357 -28.78 -13.52 0.84
C SER A 357 -29.92 -13.72 -0.17
N ASP A 358 -29.90 -14.79 -0.97
CA ASP A 358 -30.88 -15.01 -2.06
C ASP A 358 -32.01 -16.02 -1.73
N MET A 359 -32.15 -16.47 -0.49
CA MET A 359 -33.20 -17.46 -0.13
C MET A 359 -34.37 -16.93 0.72
N ALA A 360 -34.47 -15.61 0.95
CA ALA A 360 -35.58 -15.02 1.71
C ALA A 360 -36.75 -14.51 0.85
N ALA A 361 -36.78 -14.78 -0.46
CA ALA A 361 -37.79 -14.24 -1.38
C ALA A 361 -38.57 -15.30 -2.16
N VAL A 362 -38.96 -16.43 -1.55
CA VAL A 362 -39.99 -17.33 -2.13
C VAL A 362 -40.83 -17.96 -1.01
N GLU A 363 -41.63 -17.16 -0.29
CA GLU A 363 -42.75 -17.72 0.49
C GLU A 363 -43.80 -16.63 0.80
N SER A 364 -44.38 -16.02 -0.24
CA SER A 364 -45.51 -15.08 -0.07
C SER A 364 -46.38 -14.98 -1.33
N THR A 365 -46.93 -16.10 -1.81
CA THR A 365 -48.13 -16.06 -2.68
C THR A 365 -48.78 -17.44 -2.74
N GLN A 366 -49.80 -17.69 -1.91
CA GLN A 366 -51.02 -18.42 -2.28
C GLN A 366 -51.93 -18.61 -1.06
N THR A 367 -52.88 -17.69 -0.84
CA THR A 367 -54.20 -18.02 -0.27
C THR A 367 -55.20 -16.89 -0.51
N GLU A 368 -55.71 -16.78 -1.74
CA GLU A 368 -57.03 -16.17 -1.99
C GLU A 368 -57.78 -17.06 -2.98
N GLY A 369 -58.89 -17.63 -2.53
CA GLY A 369 -59.79 -18.40 -3.38
C GLY A 369 -60.84 -19.18 -2.59
N LYS A 370 -62.11 -18.76 -2.74
CA LYS A 370 -63.41 -19.34 -2.32
C LYS A 370 -64.00 -18.69 -1.05
N GLN A 371 -65.30 -18.35 -0.97
CA GLN A 371 -66.45 -18.78 -1.78
C GLN A 371 -67.62 -17.81 -1.59
N CYS A 372 -68.33 -17.46 -2.67
CA CYS A 372 -69.73 -17.07 -2.61
C CYS A 372 -70.60 -18.33 -2.51
N ILE A 373 -71.49 -18.39 -1.52
CA ILE A 373 -72.85 -18.93 -1.62
C ILE A 373 -73.74 -17.99 -0.83
#